data_AF-A0A932WJ50-F1
#
_entry.id   AF-A0A932WJ50-F1
#
_cell.length_a   1.000
_cell.length_b   1.000
_cell.length_c   1.000
_cell.angle_alpha   90.00
_cell.angle_beta   90.00
_cell.angle_gamma   90.00
#
_symmetry.space_group_name_H-M   'P 1'
#
loop_
_entity.id
_entity.type
_entity.pdbx_description
1 polymer ?
#
loop_
_entity_poly.entity_id
_entity_poly.type
_entity_poly.pdbx_seq_one_letter_code
_entity_poly.pdbx_strand_id
1 'polypeptide(L)'
;MDWDNAELLRHVFEETRVVRKPLSGIIAGYHVLPYILVGAEHERPGRSVEVRGRIKVSPRLVIAPGQGTTYGELFKERELMHEALVARVFSFRYAGRVQLESEDLNIRRQERDAETHVDRVLEELVQREVIDTGVIVSPDVRYYPVSLDRFIREILDQEFRD
;
A
#
# COMPACT_ATOMS: atom_id res chain seq x y z
N MET A 1 0.63 -15.21 21.19
CA MET A 1 1.99 -15.46 20.66
C MET A 1 2.57 -14.11 20.34
N ASP A 2 3.56 -13.66 21.12
CA ASP A 2 4.33 -12.46 20.81
C ASP A 2 5.29 -12.81 19.68
N TRP A 3 4.83 -12.59 18.45
CA TRP A 3 5.72 -12.58 17.31
C TRP A 3 6.65 -11.38 17.44
N ASP A 4 7.94 -11.56 17.16
CA ASP A 4 8.82 -10.41 17.01
C ASP A 4 8.26 -9.50 15.93
N ASN A 5 8.17 -8.20 16.22
CA ASN A 5 7.59 -7.20 15.32
C ASN A 5 8.21 -7.28 13.91
N ALA A 6 9.49 -7.68 13.80
CA ALA A 6 10.13 -7.91 12.50
C ALA A 6 9.57 -9.12 11.72
N GLU A 7 9.27 -10.23 12.38
CA GLU A 7 8.69 -11.42 11.75
C GLU A 7 7.26 -11.16 11.30
N LEU A 8 6.47 -10.46 12.11
CA LEU A 8 5.11 -10.08 11.74
C LEU A 8 5.09 -9.17 10.50
N LEU A 9 5.96 -8.14 10.47
CA LEU A 9 6.06 -7.26 9.31
C LEU A 9 6.50 -8.00 8.04
N ARG A 10 7.45 -8.93 8.19
CA ARG A 10 7.87 -9.81 7.09
C ARG A 10 6.72 -10.67 6.59
N HIS A 11 5.97 -11.29 7.51
CA HIS A 11 4.80 -12.08 7.18
C HIS A 11 3.74 -11.24 6.45
N VAL A 12 3.39 -10.06 6.95
CA VAL A 12 2.46 -9.15 6.27
C VAL A 12 2.94 -8.81 4.86
N PHE A 13 4.23 -8.50 4.70
CA PHE A 13 4.83 -8.17 3.42
C PHE A 13 4.76 -9.35 2.43
N GLU A 14 5.09 -10.56 2.89
CA GLU A 14 5.12 -11.78 2.08
C GLU A 14 3.71 -12.25 1.69
N GLU A 15 2.74 -12.18 2.60
CA GLU A 15 1.35 -12.57 2.38
C GLU A 15 0.48 -11.48 1.71
N THR A 16 1.00 -10.27 1.56
CA THR A 16 0.32 -9.22 0.78
C THR A 16 0.24 -9.65 -0.68
N ARG A 17 -0.97 -9.68 -1.23
CA ARG A 17 -1.24 -10.05 -2.63
C ARG A 17 -1.59 -8.82 -3.45
N VAL A 18 -0.84 -8.55 -4.51
CA VAL A 18 -1.21 -7.57 -5.54
C VAL A 18 -2.08 -8.28 -6.57
N VAL A 19 -3.41 -8.17 -6.43
CA VAL A 19 -4.36 -8.88 -7.30
C VAL A 19 -4.58 -8.18 -8.64
N ARG A 20 -4.34 -6.88 -8.70
CA ARG A 20 -4.37 -6.10 -9.93
C ARG A 20 -3.29 -5.03 -9.94
N LYS A 21 -2.57 -4.95 -11.06
CA LYS A 21 -1.62 -3.88 -11.32
C LYS A 21 -2.24 -2.83 -12.23
N PRO A 22 -1.90 -1.54 -12.04
CA PRO A 22 -2.28 -0.50 -12.99
C PRO A 22 -1.61 -0.76 -14.34
N LEU A 23 -2.34 -0.54 -15.44
CA LEU A 23 -1.85 -0.75 -16.81
C LEU A 23 -0.98 0.41 -17.33
N SER A 24 -1.01 1.59 -16.69
CA SER A 24 -0.20 2.75 -17.10
C SER A 24 1.24 2.63 -16.57
N GLY A 25 2.19 2.73 -17.50
CA GLY A 25 3.60 2.44 -17.27
C GLY A 25 4.39 3.36 -16.34
N ILE A 26 5.24 2.72 -15.55
CA ILE A 26 6.69 2.91 -15.48
C ILE A 26 7.21 4.31 -15.13
N ILE A 27 7.68 4.46 -13.89
CA ILE A 27 8.20 5.71 -13.33
C ILE A 27 9.55 6.08 -13.96
N ALA A 28 9.48 6.79 -15.07
CA ALA A 28 10.55 7.62 -15.63
C ALA A 28 10.14 9.11 -15.51
N GLY A 29 9.83 9.55 -14.29
CA GLY A 29 9.30 10.90 -14.04
C GLY A 29 8.42 10.95 -12.80
N TYR A 30 7.50 11.91 -12.77
CA TYR A 30 6.52 12.07 -11.70
C TYR A 30 5.23 11.31 -12.05
N HIS A 31 4.80 10.39 -11.19
CA HIS A 31 3.61 9.57 -11.40
C HIS A 31 2.75 9.52 -10.16
N VAL A 32 1.45 9.27 -10.37
CA VAL A 32 0.48 9.03 -9.32
C VAL A 32 -0.04 7.61 -9.50
N LEU A 33 0.03 6.82 -8.43
CA LEU A 33 -0.44 5.44 -8.38
C LEU A 33 -1.67 5.36 -7.47
N PRO A 34 -2.89 5.42 -8.02
CA PRO A 34 -4.10 5.10 -7.28
C PRO A 34 -4.09 3.65 -6.81
N TYR A 35 -4.54 3.41 -5.58
CA TYR A 35 -4.67 2.07 -5.04
C TYR A 35 -5.99 1.89 -4.29
N ILE A 36 -6.45 0.63 -4.26
CA ILE A 36 -7.49 0.14 -3.37
C ILE A 36 -6.90 -1.07 -2.65
N LEU A 37 -6.75 -0.95 -1.33
CA LEU A 37 -6.33 -2.04 -0.47
C LEU A 37 -7.54 -2.57 0.29
N VAL A 38 -7.70 -3.88 0.33
CA VAL A 38 -8.75 -4.56 1.07
C VAL A 38 -8.13 -5.54 2.06
N GLY A 39 -8.64 -5.59 3.27
CA GLY A 39 -8.28 -6.60 4.27
C GLY A 39 -9.47 -6.90 5.18
N ALA A 40 -9.40 -8.00 5.92
CA ALA A 40 -10.42 -8.32 6.92
C ALA A 40 -10.43 -7.26 8.04
N GLU A 41 -11.61 -6.95 8.57
CA GLU A 41 -11.69 -6.12 9.78
C GLU A 41 -11.17 -6.92 10.98
N HIS A 42 -10.19 -6.36 11.70
CA HIS A 42 -9.49 -7.07 12.77
C HIS A 42 -10.43 -7.61 13.85
N GLU A 43 -11.45 -6.83 14.23
CA GLU A 43 -12.42 -7.20 15.26
C GLU A 43 -13.57 -8.06 14.73
N ARG A 44 -13.81 -8.06 13.41
CA ARG A 44 -14.96 -8.70 12.77
C ARG A 44 -14.53 -9.35 11.45
N PRO A 45 -13.98 -10.58 11.45
CA PRO A 45 -13.43 -11.21 10.25
C PRO A 45 -14.43 -11.43 9.09
N GLY A 46 -15.74 -11.44 9.38
CA GLY A 46 -16.79 -11.48 8.35
C GLY A 46 -17.06 -10.12 7.67
N ARG A 47 -16.32 -9.08 8.05
CA ARG A 47 -16.35 -7.74 7.49
C ARG A 47 -14.98 -7.39 6.93
N SER A 48 -14.94 -6.35 6.11
CA SER A 48 -13.70 -5.89 5.49
C SER A 48 -13.50 -4.40 5.67
N VAL A 49 -12.25 -4.00 5.54
CA VAL A 49 -11.83 -2.61 5.52
C VAL A 49 -11.18 -2.37 4.16
N GLU A 50 -11.65 -1.31 3.51
CA GLU A 50 -11.12 -0.79 2.26
C GLU A 50 -10.34 0.49 2.56
N VAL A 51 -9.09 0.55 2.13
CA VAL A 51 -8.24 1.73 2.18
C VAL A 51 -7.97 2.16 0.74
N ARG A 52 -8.48 3.32 0.36
CA ARG A 52 -8.18 3.96 -0.92
C ARG A 52 -7.17 5.07 -0.73
N GLY A 53 -6.38 5.34 -1.75
CA GLY A 53 -5.48 6.49 -1.74
C GLY A 53 -4.69 6.59 -3.03
N ARG A 54 -3.78 7.56 -3.05
CA ARG A 54 -2.86 7.82 -4.16
C ARG A 54 -1.44 7.88 -3.63
N ILE A 55 -0.51 7.22 -4.29
CA ILE A 55 0.92 7.35 -4.02
C ILE A 55 1.55 8.15 -5.14
N LYS A 56 2.10 9.31 -4.82
CA LYS A 56 2.97 10.06 -5.71
C LYS A 56 4.36 9.46 -5.66
N VAL A 57 4.94 9.22 -6.83
CA VAL A 57 6.32 8.78 -6.96
C VAL A 57 7.07 9.72 -7.88
N SER A 58 8.22 10.22 -7.41
CA SER A 58 9.04 11.18 -8.14
C SER A 58 10.52 10.79 -8.10
N PRO A 59 11.34 11.13 -9.11
CA PRO A 59 12.76 10.86 -9.07
C PRO A 59 13.45 11.75 -8.03
N ARG A 60 14.44 11.22 -7.31
CA ARG A 60 15.27 12.04 -6.42
C ARG A 60 16.24 12.90 -7.23
N LEU A 61 16.08 14.22 -7.20
CA LEU A 61 16.92 15.16 -7.94
C LEU A 61 18.27 15.49 -7.24
N VAL A 62 18.41 15.32 -5.91
CA VAL A 62 19.68 15.55 -5.18
C VAL A 62 19.76 14.69 -3.91
N ILE A 63 20.93 14.13 -3.61
CA ILE A 63 21.26 13.39 -2.38
C ILE A 63 21.39 14.39 -1.21
N ALA A 64 20.27 14.74 -0.59
CA ALA A 64 20.31 15.30 0.77
C ALA A 64 20.49 14.12 1.75
N PRO A 65 21.30 14.26 2.83
CA PRO A 65 21.29 13.29 3.92
C PRO A 65 19.95 13.40 4.64
N GLY A 66 18.96 12.68 4.13
CA GLY A 66 17.60 12.68 4.66
C GLY A 66 17.53 11.79 5.89
N GLN A 67 17.15 12.37 7.03
CA GLN A 67 16.50 11.63 8.11
C GLN A 67 15.40 10.76 7.48
N GLY A 68 15.33 9.49 7.84
CA GLY A 68 14.33 8.59 7.27
C GLY A 68 12.92 9.00 7.70
N THR A 69 12.02 9.20 6.74
CA THR A 69 10.59 9.46 7.01
C THR A 69 9.97 8.23 7.67
N THR A 70 9.18 8.42 8.72
CA THR A 70 8.43 7.32 9.36
C THR A 70 7.16 6.99 8.58
N TYR A 71 6.60 5.80 8.80
CA TYR A 71 5.30 5.45 8.22
C TYR A 71 4.20 6.45 8.61
N GLY A 72 4.16 6.89 9.87
CA GLY A 72 3.17 7.85 10.36
C GLY A 72 3.31 9.25 9.76
N GLU A 73 4.49 9.63 9.27
CA GLU A 73 4.71 10.88 8.54
C GLU A 73 4.35 10.76 7.06
N LEU A 74 4.70 9.63 6.43
CA LEU A 74 4.45 9.38 5.01
C LEU A 74 2.95 9.27 4.70
N PHE A 75 2.22 8.49 5.50
CA PHE A 75 0.81 8.20 5.25
C PHE A 75 -0.15 9.13 5.98
N LYS A 76 0.31 9.83 7.03
CA LYS A 76 -0.44 10.80 7.86
C LYS A 76 -1.67 10.25 8.60
N GLU A 77 -2.26 9.15 8.15
CA GLU A 77 -3.35 8.41 8.78
C GLU A 77 -2.82 7.43 9.83
N ARG A 78 -3.22 7.63 11.08
CA ARG A 78 -2.72 6.88 12.23
C ARG A 78 -3.79 6.08 12.95
N GLU A 79 -5.08 6.35 12.72
CA GLU A 79 -6.17 5.70 13.47
C GLU A 79 -6.29 4.21 13.14
N LEU A 80 -6.11 3.87 11.87
CA LEU A 80 -6.08 2.47 11.42
C LEU A 80 -4.72 1.81 11.61
N MET A 81 -3.64 2.61 11.60
CA MET A 81 -2.27 2.10 11.59
C MET A 81 -1.92 1.46 12.93
N HIS A 82 -1.32 0.26 12.91
CA HIS A 82 -0.81 -0.36 14.12
C HIS A 82 0.30 0.50 14.75
N GLU A 83 0.29 0.65 16.08
CA GLU A 83 1.23 1.52 16.82
C GLU A 83 2.71 1.19 16.54
N ALA A 84 2.99 -0.09 16.33
CA ALA A 84 4.30 -0.64 15.99
C ALA A 84 4.91 -0.08 14.69
N LEU A 85 4.08 0.50 13.81
CA LEU A 85 4.50 1.12 12.57
C LEU A 85 4.69 2.64 12.67
N VAL A 86 3.90 3.33 13.50
CA VAL A 86 3.76 4.80 13.44
C VAL A 86 5.10 5.52 13.50
N ALA A 87 5.98 5.15 14.45
CA ALA A 87 7.29 5.75 14.63
C ALA A 87 8.42 5.01 13.87
N ARG A 88 8.09 3.96 13.13
CA ARG A 88 9.08 3.15 12.42
C ARG A 88 9.51 3.84 11.14
N VAL A 89 10.82 3.93 10.94
CA VAL A 89 11.41 4.48 9.71
C VAL A 89 10.97 3.65 8.50
N PHE A 90 10.48 4.34 7.47
CA PHE A 90 10.13 3.75 6.19
C PHE A 90 11.40 3.44 5.41
N SER A 91 11.77 2.16 5.34
CA SER A 91 12.96 1.69 4.65
C SER A 91 12.56 0.84 3.45
N PHE A 92 12.47 1.46 2.28
CA PHE A 92 12.14 0.78 1.02
C PHE A 92 13.33 0.71 0.07
N ARG A 93 13.40 -0.37 -0.72
CA ARG A 93 14.54 -0.70 -1.61
C ARG A 93 14.96 0.44 -2.56
N TYR A 94 13.99 1.25 -2.99
CA TYR A 94 14.17 2.30 -3.99
C TYR A 94 14.34 3.71 -3.39
N ALA A 95 14.49 3.82 -2.06
CA ALA A 95 14.64 5.10 -1.35
C ALA A 95 15.80 5.97 -1.86
N GLY A 96 16.83 5.37 -2.44
CA GLY A 96 17.94 6.12 -3.07
C GLY A 96 17.60 6.75 -4.41
N ARG A 97 16.55 6.27 -5.11
CA ARG A 97 16.22 6.64 -6.50
C ARG A 97 14.93 7.46 -6.61
N VAL A 98 13.96 7.23 -5.73
CA VAL A 98 12.64 7.88 -5.79
C VAL A 98 12.22 8.46 -4.44
N GLN A 99 11.33 9.45 -4.46
CA GLN A 99 10.58 9.96 -3.31
C GLN A 99 9.13 9.51 -3.42
N LEU A 100 8.48 9.34 -2.26
CA LEU A 100 7.09 8.91 -2.15
C LEU A 100 6.30 9.91 -1.31
N GLU A 101 5.06 10.17 -1.71
CA GLU A 101 4.09 10.91 -0.92
C GLU A 101 2.73 10.21 -0.99
N SER A 102 2.03 10.09 0.14
CA SER A 102 0.66 9.55 0.18
C SER A 102 -0.37 10.68 0.22
N GLU A 103 -1.42 10.55 -0.58
CA GLU A 103 -2.53 11.49 -0.67
C GLU A 103 -3.89 10.80 -0.75
N ASP A 104 -4.93 11.56 -0.41
CA ASP A 104 -6.35 11.19 -0.51
C ASP A 104 -6.69 9.86 0.16
N LEU A 105 -6.02 9.57 1.26
CA LEU A 105 -6.26 8.37 2.02
C LEU A 105 -7.71 8.39 2.56
N ASN A 106 -8.47 7.36 2.20
CA ASN A 106 -9.85 7.18 2.64
C ASN A 106 -10.06 5.75 3.11
N ILE A 107 -10.52 5.60 4.35
CA ILE A 107 -10.81 4.30 4.97
C ILE A 107 -12.32 4.10 5.03
N ARG A 108 -12.77 2.92 4.60
CA ARG A 108 -14.18 2.53 4.64
C ARG A 108 -14.32 1.13 5.20
N ARG A 109 -15.24 0.96 6.15
CA ARG A 109 -15.64 -0.37 6.63
C ARG A 109 -16.76 -0.90 5.75
N GLN A 110 -16.75 -2.20 5.50
CA GLN A 110 -17.66 -2.88 4.61
C GLN A 110 -18.30 -4.05 5.35
N GLU A 111 -19.61 -4.23 5.15
CA GLU A 111 -20.39 -5.29 5.79
C GLU A 111 -20.15 -6.69 5.20
N ARG A 112 -19.28 -6.81 4.19
CA ARG A 112 -18.94 -8.06 3.49
C ARG A 112 -17.53 -8.51 3.85
N ASP A 113 -17.27 -9.81 3.71
CA ASP A 113 -15.92 -10.36 3.85
C ASP A 113 -14.97 -9.79 2.78
N ALA A 114 -13.66 -9.92 3.03
CA ALA A 114 -12.63 -9.30 2.22
C ALA A 114 -12.60 -9.84 0.78
N GLU A 115 -12.74 -11.16 0.59
CA GLU A 115 -12.65 -11.76 -0.76
C GLU A 115 -13.85 -11.34 -1.60
N THR A 116 -15.07 -11.42 -1.06
CA THR A 116 -16.28 -10.93 -1.74
C THR A 116 -16.18 -9.43 -2.07
N HIS A 117 -15.60 -8.62 -1.17
CA HIS A 117 -15.42 -7.19 -1.42
C HIS A 117 -14.37 -6.91 -2.51
N VAL A 118 -13.29 -7.70 -2.58
CA VAL A 118 -12.28 -7.61 -3.64
C VAL A 118 -12.89 -7.90 -5.01
N ASP A 119 -13.68 -8.96 -5.15
CA ASP A 119 -14.34 -9.31 -6.41
C ASP A 119 -15.23 -8.14 -6.89
N ARG A 120 -16.02 -7.56 -5.98
CA ARG A 120 -16.83 -6.38 -6.27
C ARG A 120 -16.00 -5.18 -6.72
N VAL A 121 -14.88 -4.90 -6.05
CA VAL A 121 -13.98 -3.80 -6.44
C VAL A 121 -13.45 -4.02 -7.85
N LEU A 122 -13.04 -5.25 -8.18
CA LEU A 122 -12.54 -5.59 -9.52
C LEU A 122 -13.63 -5.42 -10.58
N GLU A 123 -14.85 -5.91 -10.32
CA GLU A 123 -16.02 -5.70 -11.19
C GLU A 123 -16.32 -4.22 -11.41
N GLU A 124 -16.32 -3.42 -10.34
CA GLU A 124 -16.57 -1.96 -10.42
C GLU A 124 -15.50 -1.25 -11.25
N LEU A 125 -14.22 -1.64 -11.13
CA LEU A 125 -13.13 -1.08 -11.94
C LEU A 125 -13.29 -1.43 -13.42
N VAL A 126 -13.66 -2.67 -13.74
CA VAL A 126 -13.92 -3.11 -15.12
C VAL A 126 -15.12 -2.37 -15.71
N GLN A 127 -16.22 -2.28 -14.98
CA GLN A 127 -17.44 -1.63 -15.43
C GLN A 127 -17.24 -0.13 -15.73
N ARG A 128 -16.34 0.51 -14.98
CA ARG A 128 -15.99 1.94 -15.15
C ARG A 128 -14.80 2.18 -16.06
N GLU A 129 -14.26 1.12 -16.67
CA GLU A 129 -13.08 1.18 -17.55
C GLU A 129 -11.85 1.81 -16.87
N VAL A 130 -11.71 1.64 -15.55
CA VAL A 130 -10.61 2.21 -14.76
C VAL A 130 -9.39 1.30 -14.85
N ILE A 131 -8.37 1.70 -15.60
CA ILE A 131 -7.19 0.87 -15.91
C ILE A 131 -5.94 1.16 -15.06
N ASP A 132 -5.92 2.29 -14.36
CA ASP A 132 -4.75 2.88 -13.71
C ASP A 132 -4.69 2.64 -12.18
N THR A 133 -5.65 1.89 -11.64
CA THR A 133 -5.77 1.65 -10.20
C THR A 133 -5.28 0.26 -9.82
N GLY A 134 -4.33 0.18 -8.88
CA GLY A 134 -3.89 -1.06 -8.27
C GLY A 134 -4.89 -1.60 -7.25
N VAL A 135 -5.02 -2.93 -7.16
CA VAL A 135 -5.84 -3.59 -6.14
C VAL A 135 -4.97 -4.54 -5.34
N ILE A 136 -5.03 -4.40 -4.01
CA ILE A 136 -4.13 -5.06 -3.05
C ILE A 136 -4.98 -5.76 -2.00
N VAL A 137 -4.62 -6.98 -1.65
CA VAL A 137 -5.19 -7.71 -0.52
C VAL A 137 -4.15 -7.79 0.59
N SER A 138 -4.52 -7.28 1.76
CA SER A 138 -3.67 -7.25 2.95
C SER A 138 -4.11 -8.32 3.96
N PRO A 139 -3.17 -9.09 4.52
CA PRO A 139 -3.48 -10.07 5.56
C PRO A 139 -3.88 -9.41 6.90
N ASP A 140 -3.43 -8.18 7.15
CA ASP A 140 -3.86 -7.37 8.29
C ASP A 140 -3.88 -5.89 7.89
N VAL A 141 -5.09 -5.33 7.78
CA VAL A 141 -5.31 -3.97 7.30
C VAL A 141 -4.66 -2.89 8.18
N ARG A 142 -4.35 -3.19 9.45
CA ARG A 142 -3.65 -2.22 10.34
C ARG A 142 -2.20 -2.02 9.91
N TYR A 143 -1.68 -2.93 9.10
CA TYR A 143 -0.37 -2.88 8.49
C TYR A 143 -0.44 -2.50 7.00
N TYR A 144 -1.52 -1.83 6.58
CA TYR A 144 -1.67 -1.31 5.20
C TYR A 144 -0.41 -0.62 4.64
N PRO A 145 0.41 0.12 5.42
CA PRO A 145 1.61 0.75 4.85
C PRO A 145 2.66 -0.27 4.38
N VAL A 146 2.75 -1.42 5.03
CA VAL A 146 3.65 -2.53 4.64
C VAL A 146 3.15 -3.19 3.37
N SER A 147 1.83 -3.38 3.26
CA SER A 147 1.21 -3.89 2.03
C SER A 147 1.38 -2.91 0.86
N LEU A 148 1.35 -1.60 1.12
CA LEU A 148 1.65 -0.59 0.11
C LEU A 148 3.12 -0.58 -0.30
N ASP A 149 4.06 -0.78 0.63
CA ASP A 149 5.49 -0.98 0.30
C ASP A 149 5.66 -2.18 -0.63
N ARG A 150 5.01 -3.30 -0.33
CA ARG A 150 5.01 -4.49 -1.21
C ARG A 150 4.51 -4.14 -2.61
N PHE A 151 3.38 -3.44 -2.72
CA PHE A 151 2.81 -3.02 -4.00
C PHE A 151 3.75 -2.10 -4.78
N ILE A 152 4.24 -1.03 -4.16
CA ILE A 152 5.16 -0.08 -4.79
C ILE A 152 6.41 -0.80 -5.27
N ARG A 153 7.00 -1.66 -4.44
CA ARG A 153 8.16 -2.46 -4.83
C ARG A 153 7.85 -3.35 -6.02
N GLU A 154 6.69 -4.00 -6.06
CA GLU A 154 6.34 -4.89 -7.16
C GLU A 154 6.18 -4.15 -8.49
N ILE A 155 5.63 -2.93 -8.46
CA ILE A 155 5.61 -2.04 -9.63
C ILE A 155 7.05 -1.66 -10.01
N LEU A 156 7.82 -1.06 -9.10
CA LEU A 156 9.19 -0.61 -9.38
C LEU A 156 10.15 -1.72 -9.80
N ASP A 157 9.99 -2.94 -9.27
CA ASP A 157 10.77 -4.13 -9.66
C ASP A 157 10.45 -4.56 -11.09
N GLN A 158 9.25 -4.28 -11.63
CA GLN A 158 8.95 -4.49 -13.06
C GLN A 158 9.60 -3.40 -13.92
N GLU A 159 9.66 -2.18 -13.42
CA GLU A 159 10.12 -1.01 -14.16
C GLU A 159 11.63 -0.88 -14.26
N PHE A 160 12.34 -1.18 -13.17
CA PHE A 160 13.79 -1.14 -13.11
C PHE A 160 14.43 -2.51 -13.30
N ARG A 161 13.67 -3.48 -13.83
CA ARG A 161 14.24 -4.74 -14.32
C ARG A 161 14.91 -4.43 -15.65
N ASP A 162 16.23 -4.23 -15.60
CA ASP A 162 17.10 -4.30 -16.79
C ASP A 162 16.94 -5.66 -17.50
#